data_AF-D2STN0-F1
#
_entry.id   AF-D2STN0-F1
#
_cell.length_a   1.000
_cell.length_b   1.000
_cell.length_c   1.000
_cell.angle_alpha   90.00
_cell.angle_beta   90.00
_cell.angle_gamma   90.00
#
_symmetry.space_group_name_H-M   'P 1'
#
loop_
_entity.id
_entity.type
_entity.pdbx_description
1 polymer ?
#
loop_
_entity_poly.entity_id
_entity_poly.type
_entity_poly.pdbx_seq_one_letter_code
_entity_poly.pdbx_strand_id
1 'polypeptide(L)'
;RGTIQTLEWVNDLEFLLIPGPKVFGDGGLLPLFKPLVHHGFYNIYTSEDPRSKFNQASARDQVLEEVKRLVEEYKNEEVSITVAGHSLGASLATLNAVDIAFNGINKTSSGKEFSVTAFVFASPKVGDLNFQKAFSKLKSLHILRIHNLLDIVPK
;
A
#
# COMPACT_ATOMS: atom_id res chain seq x y z
N ARG A 1 9.43 -0.37 6.73
CA ARG A 1 9.39 0.45 7.97
C ARG A 1 9.55 1.93 7.63
N GLY A 2 9.25 2.85 8.56
CA GLY A 2 9.43 4.30 8.35
C GLY A 2 10.90 4.76 8.28
N THR A 3 11.09 6.04 8.01
CA THR A 3 12.40 6.71 7.95
C THR A 3 13.06 6.82 9.32
N ILE A 4 14.39 6.69 9.36
CA ILE A 4 15.18 6.91 10.60
C ILE A 4 15.48 8.40 10.78
N GLN A 5 15.82 9.11 9.70
CA GLN A 5 16.01 10.57 9.70
C GLN A 5 14.88 11.23 8.91
N THR A 6 13.95 11.86 9.62
CA THR A 6 12.72 12.42 9.05
C THR A 6 12.94 13.72 8.27
N LEU A 7 13.99 14.49 8.59
CA LEU A 7 14.30 15.78 7.97
C LEU A 7 14.86 15.67 6.55
N GLU A 8 15.73 14.70 6.28
CA GLU A 8 16.29 14.48 4.93
C GLU A 8 15.19 14.14 3.93
N TRP A 9 14.22 13.31 4.36
CA TRP A 9 13.10 12.86 3.54
C TRP A 9 12.15 13.99 3.09
N VAL A 10 11.93 15.02 3.91
CA VAL A 10 11.06 16.15 3.51
C VAL A 10 11.70 16.98 2.40
N ASN A 11 13.04 17.05 2.37
CA ASN A 11 13.77 17.79 1.34
C ASN A 11 13.92 16.99 0.04
N ASP A 12 13.99 15.66 0.12
CA ASP A 12 14.15 14.76 -1.02
C ASP A 12 12.82 14.37 -1.69
N LEU A 13 11.70 14.94 -1.23
CA LEU A 13 10.38 14.62 -1.76
C LEU A 13 10.13 15.27 -3.12
N GLU A 14 10.70 14.69 -4.18
CA GLU A 14 10.22 14.95 -5.52
C GLU A 14 8.81 14.37 -5.67
N PHE A 15 7.82 15.25 -5.83
CA PHE A 15 6.39 14.92 -5.97
C PHE A 15 6.05 14.30 -7.34
N LEU A 16 6.85 13.36 -7.82
CA LEU A 16 6.59 12.66 -9.08
C LEU A 16 5.55 11.56 -8.84
N LEU A 17 4.42 11.69 -9.52
CA LEU A 17 3.36 10.66 -9.56
C LEU A 17 3.51 9.83 -10.83
N ILE A 18 3.46 8.50 -10.68
CA ILE A 18 3.60 7.53 -11.77
C ILE A 18 2.43 6.54 -11.77
N PRO A 19 2.11 5.90 -12.92
CA PRO A 19 1.22 4.74 -12.91
C PRO A 19 1.79 3.61 -12.04
N GLY A 20 0.92 2.90 -11.32
CA GLY A 20 1.29 1.76 -10.49
C GLY A 20 0.84 0.41 -11.04
N PRO A 21 1.38 -0.08 -12.17
CA PRO A 21 0.86 -1.26 -12.88
C PRO A 21 0.92 -2.56 -12.07
N LYS A 22 1.92 -2.74 -11.17
CA LYS A 22 1.95 -3.92 -10.30
C LYS A 22 0.79 -3.94 -9.29
N VAL A 23 0.23 -2.78 -8.93
CA VAL A 23 -0.87 -2.66 -7.96
C VAL A 23 -2.23 -2.61 -8.67
N PHE A 24 -2.35 -1.80 -9.72
CA PHE A 24 -3.63 -1.52 -10.39
C PHE A 24 -3.81 -2.23 -11.74
N GLY A 25 -2.82 -3.05 -12.14
CA GLY A 25 -2.74 -3.65 -13.47
C GLY A 25 -2.33 -2.64 -14.55
N ASP A 26 -1.94 -3.15 -15.72
CA ASP A 26 -1.64 -2.32 -16.89
C ASP A 26 -2.88 -1.62 -17.46
N GLY A 27 -4.07 -2.14 -17.11
CA GLY A 27 -5.39 -1.51 -17.20
C GLY A 27 -5.68 -0.84 -18.53
N GLY A 28 -6.43 -1.53 -19.41
CA GLY A 28 -7.00 -1.04 -20.67
C GLY A 28 -7.97 0.15 -20.58
N LEU A 29 -7.92 0.90 -19.47
CA LEU A 29 -8.50 2.23 -19.34
C LEU A 29 -7.62 3.23 -20.11
N LEU A 30 -8.26 4.22 -20.74
CA LEU A 30 -7.56 5.40 -21.27
C LEU A 30 -6.58 5.95 -20.21
N PRO A 31 -5.34 6.31 -20.59
CA PRO A 31 -4.28 6.71 -19.66
C PRO A 31 -4.72 7.74 -18.60
N LEU A 32 -5.68 8.60 -18.94
CA LEU A 32 -6.24 9.65 -18.10
C LEU A 32 -6.93 9.16 -16.81
N PHE A 33 -7.38 7.90 -16.77
CA PHE A 33 -8.09 7.33 -15.62
C PHE A 33 -7.24 6.36 -14.78
N LYS A 34 -5.95 6.22 -15.11
CA LYS A 34 -5.06 5.33 -14.36
C LYS A 34 -4.75 5.95 -12.98
N PRO A 35 -4.89 5.19 -11.88
CA PRO A 35 -4.41 5.62 -10.57
C PRO A 35 -2.90 5.91 -10.60
N LEU A 36 -2.51 7.06 -10.07
CA LEU A 36 -1.11 7.43 -9.94
C LEU A 36 -0.67 7.36 -8.48
N VAL A 37 0.56 6.92 -8.26
CA VAL A 37 1.18 6.72 -6.95
C VAL A 37 2.52 7.46 -6.93
N HIS A 38 2.91 7.96 -5.76
CA HIS A 38 4.22 8.58 -5.57
C HIS A 38 5.35 7.62 -5.95
N HIS A 39 6.22 8.06 -6.87
CA HIS A 39 7.32 7.27 -7.46
C HIS A 39 8.20 6.61 -6.38
N GLY A 40 8.65 7.38 -5.38
CA GLY A 40 9.50 6.84 -4.32
C GLY A 40 8.85 5.72 -3.51
N PHE A 41 7.56 5.84 -3.16
CA PHE A 41 6.86 4.81 -2.38
C PHE A 41 6.62 3.57 -3.22
N TYR A 42 6.25 3.76 -4.50
CA TYR A 42 6.05 2.66 -5.42
C TYR A 42 7.34 1.87 -5.64
N ASN A 43 8.49 2.54 -5.82
CA ASN A 43 9.78 1.89 -6.01
C ASN A 43 10.21 1.11 -4.77
N ILE A 44 10.12 1.70 -3.59
CA ILE A 44 10.42 0.98 -2.33
C ILE A 44 9.54 -0.26 -2.19
N TYR A 45 8.27 -0.15 -2.60
CA TYR A 45 7.31 -1.23 -2.48
C TYR A 45 7.55 -2.36 -3.51
N THR A 46 8.00 -2.03 -4.72
CA THR A 46 7.92 -2.96 -5.86
C THR A 46 9.25 -3.36 -6.51
N SER A 47 10.36 -2.70 -6.14
CA SER A 47 11.68 -3.01 -6.67
C SER A 47 12.22 -4.33 -6.10
N GLU A 48 12.95 -5.04 -6.94
CA GLU A 48 13.66 -6.28 -6.63
C GLU A 48 15.02 -6.30 -7.33
N ASP A 49 15.98 -7.04 -6.78
CA ASP A 49 17.28 -7.28 -7.38
C ASP A 49 17.63 -8.77 -7.24
N PRO A 50 17.58 -9.55 -8.34
CA PRO A 50 17.90 -10.99 -8.32
C PRO A 50 19.33 -11.29 -7.83
N ARG A 51 20.24 -10.31 -7.88
CA ARG A 51 21.64 -10.47 -7.43
C ARG A 51 21.82 -10.15 -5.95
N SER A 52 20.82 -9.57 -5.31
CA SER A 52 20.87 -9.27 -3.89
C SER A 52 20.61 -10.51 -3.04
N LYS A 53 21.16 -10.52 -1.83
CA LYS A 53 20.86 -11.55 -0.83
C LYS A 53 19.55 -11.29 -0.08
N PHE A 54 19.02 -10.05 -0.13
CA PHE A 54 17.93 -9.61 0.75
C PHE A 54 16.65 -9.16 0.02
N ASN A 55 16.74 -8.75 -1.25
CA ASN A 55 15.59 -8.27 -2.04
C ASN A 55 15.47 -8.98 -3.39
N GLN A 56 15.65 -10.30 -3.41
CA GLN A 56 15.44 -11.12 -4.61
C GLN A 56 13.99 -11.06 -5.11
N ALA A 57 13.05 -10.98 -4.17
CA ALA A 57 11.65 -10.63 -4.40
C ALA A 57 11.37 -9.26 -3.78
N SER A 58 10.43 -8.51 -4.37
CA SER A 58 10.05 -7.19 -3.86
C SER A 58 9.37 -7.28 -2.49
N ALA A 59 9.37 -6.17 -1.74
CA ALA A 59 8.67 -6.07 -0.46
C ALA A 59 7.16 -6.35 -0.61
N ARG A 60 6.57 -5.91 -1.73
CA ARG A 60 5.21 -6.24 -2.13
C ARG A 60 5.01 -7.74 -2.18
N ASP A 61 5.79 -8.43 -2.99
CA ASP A 61 5.53 -9.84 -3.29
C ASP A 61 5.71 -10.72 -2.05
N GLN A 62 6.74 -10.44 -1.24
CA GLN A 62 6.95 -11.11 0.05
C GLN A 62 5.73 -10.96 0.99
N VAL A 63 5.17 -9.76 1.11
CA VAL A 63 4.01 -9.52 1.99
C VAL A 63 2.74 -10.14 1.42
N LEU A 64 2.49 -10.00 0.11
CA LEU A 64 1.27 -10.54 -0.50
C LEU A 64 1.24 -12.06 -0.46
N GLU A 65 2.39 -12.72 -0.66
CA GLU A 65 2.52 -14.17 -0.53
C GLU A 65 2.16 -14.63 0.88
N GLU A 66 2.75 -14.02 1.91
CA GLU A 66 2.52 -14.42 3.29
C GLU A 66 1.08 -14.11 3.74
N VAL A 67 0.53 -12.94 3.38
CA VAL A 67 -0.87 -12.62 3.67
C VAL A 67 -1.80 -13.65 3.02
N LYS A 68 -1.56 -14.01 1.75
CA LYS A 68 -2.38 -15.01 1.05
C LYS A 68 -2.30 -16.38 1.73
N ARG A 69 -1.11 -16.78 2.19
CA ARG A 69 -0.91 -18.02 2.94
C ARG A 69 -1.74 -18.03 4.24
N LEU A 70 -1.67 -16.95 5.02
CA LEU A 70 -2.41 -16.81 6.27
C LEU A 70 -3.94 -16.73 6.04
N VAL A 71 -4.39 -16.04 4.99
CA VAL A 71 -5.81 -15.96 4.62
C VAL A 71 -6.39 -17.35 4.35
N GLU A 72 -5.64 -18.21 3.67
CA GLU A 72 -6.07 -19.58 3.39
C GLU A 72 -5.97 -20.48 4.64
N GLU A 73 -4.94 -20.31 5.46
CA GLU A 73 -4.74 -21.03 6.73
C GLU A 73 -5.92 -20.78 7.69
N TYR A 74 -6.32 -19.52 7.86
CA TYR A 74 -7.38 -19.11 8.79
C TYR A 74 -8.77 -18.99 8.15
N LYS A 75 -9.00 -19.61 6.97
CA LYS A 75 -10.26 -19.47 6.22
C LYS A 75 -11.53 -19.84 7.00
N ASN A 76 -11.40 -20.75 7.98
CA ASN A 76 -12.50 -21.23 8.80
C ASN A 76 -12.70 -20.42 10.10
N GLU A 77 -11.88 -19.39 10.33
CA GLU A 77 -11.92 -18.54 11.51
C GLU A 77 -12.37 -17.13 11.17
N GLU A 78 -12.81 -16.37 12.18
CA GLU A 78 -13.13 -14.96 12.04
C GLU A 78 -11.88 -14.12 12.32
N VAL A 79 -11.18 -13.72 11.25
CA VAL A 79 -9.95 -12.93 11.31
C VAL A 79 -10.07 -11.64 10.51
N SER A 80 -9.16 -10.70 10.76
CA SER A 80 -9.01 -9.46 9.99
C SER A 80 -7.54 -9.18 9.69
N ILE A 81 -7.29 -8.37 8.66
CA ILE A 81 -5.95 -7.95 8.27
C ILE A 81 -5.75 -6.51 8.74
N THR A 82 -4.75 -6.28 9.60
CA THR A 82 -4.38 -4.95 10.05
C THR A 82 -3.00 -4.56 9.54
N VAL A 83 -2.90 -3.41 8.88
CA VAL A 83 -1.65 -2.84 8.40
C VAL A 83 -1.38 -1.55 9.17
N ALA A 84 -0.16 -1.34 9.65
CA ALA A 84 0.18 -0.14 10.39
C ALA A 84 1.49 0.47 9.90
N GLY A 85 1.60 1.79 10.02
CA GLY A 85 2.81 2.49 9.62
C GLY A 85 2.87 3.93 10.11
N HIS A 86 4.09 4.45 10.21
CA HIS A 86 4.37 5.84 10.56
C HIS A 86 5.27 6.49 9.49
N SER A 87 5.00 7.76 9.14
CA SER A 87 5.78 8.54 8.17
C SER A 87 5.91 7.81 6.82
N LEU A 88 7.11 7.56 6.29
CA LEU A 88 7.29 6.72 5.08
C LEU A 88 6.58 5.35 5.21
N GLY A 89 6.61 4.75 6.40
CA GLY A 89 5.94 3.47 6.66
C GLY A 89 4.42 3.56 6.56
N ALA A 90 3.83 4.72 6.85
CA ALA A 90 2.41 4.98 6.67
C ALA A 90 2.02 5.02 5.18
N SER A 91 2.87 5.59 4.32
CA SER A 91 2.67 5.53 2.87
C SER A 91 2.69 4.11 2.33
N LEU A 92 3.67 3.30 2.78
CA LEU A 92 3.78 1.90 2.38
C LEU A 92 2.62 1.07 2.93
N ALA A 93 2.20 1.31 4.17
CA ALA A 93 1.03 0.64 4.76
C ALA A 93 -0.26 0.95 3.99
N THR A 94 -0.45 2.21 3.60
CA THR A 94 -1.59 2.64 2.77
C THR A 94 -1.56 1.94 1.41
N LEU A 95 -0.41 1.93 0.73
CA LEU A 95 -0.27 1.30 -0.59
C LEU A 95 -0.51 -0.22 -0.50
N ASN A 96 0.05 -0.88 0.51
CA ASN A 96 -0.12 -2.32 0.73
C ASN A 96 -1.57 -2.70 1.06
N ALA A 97 -2.24 -1.94 1.92
CA ALA A 97 -3.64 -2.21 2.25
C ALA A 97 -4.56 -2.06 1.03
N VAL A 98 -4.30 -1.06 0.18
CA VAL A 98 -4.98 -0.91 -1.11
C VAL A 98 -4.68 -2.10 -2.03
N ASP A 99 -3.42 -2.51 -2.17
CA ASP A 99 -3.02 -3.65 -3.01
C ASP A 99 -3.71 -4.95 -2.58
N ILE A 100 -3.70 -5.24 -1.27
CA ILE A 100 -4.34 -6.43 -0.70
C ILE A 100 -5.82 -6.47 -1.07
N ALA A 101 -6.55 -5.39 -0.84
CA ALA A 101 -8.00 -5.35 -1.09
C ALA A 101 -8.34 -5.27 -2.59
N PHE A 102 -7.57 -4.50 -3.37
CA PHE A 102 -7.80 -4.33 -4.80
C PHE A 102 -7.59 -5.64 -5.57
N ASN A 103 -6.53 -6.38 -5.25
CA ASN A 103 -6.20 -7.64 -5.90
C ASN A 103 -6.86 -8.87 -5.24
N GLY A 104 -7.74 -8.65 -4.25
CA GLY A 104 -8.48 -9.74 -3.58
C GLY A 104 -7.59 -10.71 -2.80
N ILE A 105 -6.44 -10.25 -2.33
CA ILE A 105 -5.51 -11.06 -1.52
C ILE A 105 -6.13 -11.40 -0.16
N ASN A 106 -7.07 -10.58 0.31
CA ASN A 106 -7.90 -10.80 1.50
C ASN A 106 -9.06 -11.80 1.27
N LYS A 107 -9.08 -12.55 0.16
CA LYS A 107 -10.14 -13.52 -0.15
C LYS A 107 -9.60 -14.94 -0.11
N THR A 108 -10.32 -15.82 0.55
CA THR A 108 -10.03 -17.26 0.57
C THR A 108 -10.35 -17.90 -0.77
N SER A 109 -9.86 -19.13 -0.98
CA SER A 109 -10.25 -19.95 -2.13
C SER A 109 -11.77 -20.21 -2.23
N SER A 110 -12.49 -20.18 -1.11
CA SER A 110 -13.95 -20.33 -1.02
C SER A 110 -14.73 -19.03 -1.22
N GLY A 111 -14.06 -17.90 -1.46
CA GLY A 111 -14.68 -16.60 -1.68
C GLY A 111 -15.06 -15.83 -0.41
N LYS A 112 -14.70 -16.32 0.77
CA LYS A 112 -14.83 -15.56 2.02
C LYS A 112 -13.85 -14.40 1.99
N GLU A 113 -14.35 -13.19 2.25
CA GLU A 113 -13.55 -11.96 2.24
C GLU A 113 -13.31 -11.45 3.67
N PHE A 114 -12.05 -11.18 4.01
CA PHE A 114 -11.67 -10.59 5.29
C PHE A 114 -11.52 -9.07 5.19
N SER A 115 -11.90 -8.35 6.23
CA SER A 115 -11.71 -6.89 6.29
C SER A 115 -10.23 -6.53 6.41
N VAL A 116 -9.82 -5.49 5.70
CA VAL A 116 -8.48 -4.90 5.73
C VAL A 116 -8.58 -3.52 6.36
N THR A 117 -7.82 -3.27 7.43
CA THR A 117 -7.79 -1.96 8.09
C THR A 117 -6.36 -1.44 8.18
N ALA A 118 -6.13 -0.20 7.74
CA ALA A 118 -4.85 0.46 7.92
C ALA A 118 -4.93 1.56 8.99
N PHE A 119 -4.03 1.51 9.98
CA PHE A 119 -3.81 2.58 10.96
C PHE A 119 -2.50 3.28 10.65
N VAL A 120 -2.59 4.48 10.09
CA VAL A 120 -1.42 5.17 9.54
C VAL A 120 -1.20 6.52 10.22
N PHE A 121 0.02 6.72 10.71
CA PHE A 121 0.40 7.88 11.52
C PHE A 121 1.36 8.77 10.73
N ALA A 122 1.18 10.09 10.81
CA ALA A 122 2.02 11.05 10.09
C ALA A 122 2.14 10.72 8.60
N SER A 123 1.04 10.28 7.97
CA SER A 123 1.07 9.73 6.61
C SER A 123 1.15 10.83 5.53
N PRO A 124 2.21 10.83 4.69
CA PRO A 124 2.23 11.58 3.45
C PRO A 124 1.05 11.20 2.52
N LYS A 125 0.77 12.05 1.52
CA LYS A 125 -0.13 11.70 0.41
C LYS A 125 0.52 10.64 -0.49
N VAL A 126 -0.22 9.56 -0.76
CA VAL A 126 0.32 8.36 -1.43
C VAL A 126 0.07 8.37 -2.94
N GLY A 127 -1.07 8.92 -3.37
CA GLY A 127 -1.48 8.91 -4.77
C GLY A 127 -2.44 10.04 -5.10
N ASP A 128 -2.89 10.05 -6.35
CA ASP A 128 -3.75 11.10 -6.91
C ASP A 128 -5.25 10.88 -6.62
N LEU A 129 -6.10 11.69 -7.25
CA LEU A 129 -7.56 11.54 -7.13
C LEU A 129 -8.05 10.22 -7.75
N ASN A 130 -7.39 9.69 -8.78
CA ASN A 130 -7.77 8.38 -9.34
C ASN A 130 -7.39 7.24 -8.39
N PHE A 131 -6.28 7.34 -7.66
CA PHE A 131 -5.96 6.47 -6.53
C PHE A 131 -7.05 6.52 -5.45
N GLN A 132 -7.48 7.72 -5.05
CA GLN A 132 -8.58 7.87 -4.08
C GLN A 132 -9.90 7.26 -4.59
N LYS A 133 -10.22 7.43 -5.87
CA LYS A 133 -11.40 6.82 -6.50
C LYS A 133 -11.32 5.30 -6.55
N ALA A 134 -10.14 4.73 -6.81
CA ALA A 134 -9.92 3.29 -6.78
C ALA A 134 -10.13 2.77 -5.35
N PHE A 135 -9.52 3.42 -4.36
CA PHE A 135 -9.70 3.14 -2.94
C PHE A 135 -11.19 3.16 -2.52
N SER A 136 -11.93 4.21 -2.90
CA SER A 136 -13.32 4.40 -2.45
C SER A 136 -14.30 3.32 -2.93
N LYS A 137 -13.90 2.49 -3.90
CA LYS A 137 -14.70 1.36 -4.41
C LYS A 137 -14.47 0.07 -3.61
N LEU A 138 -13.43 0.01 -2.77
CA LEU A 138 -13.02 -1.18 -2.02
C LEU A 138 -13.78 -1.24 -0.69
N LYS A 139 -14.92 -1.94 -0.66
CA LYS A 139 -15.80 -1.99 0.51
C LYS A 139 -15.18 -2.66 1.74
N SER A 140 -14.27 -3.61 1.52
CA SER A 140 -13.58 -4.38 2.57
C SER A 140 -12.37 -3.64 3.16
N LEU A 141 -12.06 -2.43 2.67
CA LEU A 141 -10.90 -1.66 3.07
C LEU A 141 -11.28 -0.42 3.89
N HIS A 142 -10.64 -0.25 5.03
CA HIS A 142 -10.75 0.92 5.90
C HIS A 142 -9.37 1.50 6.19
N ILE A 143 -9.24 2.83 6.18
CA ILE A 143 -7.97 3.50 6.51
C ILE A 143 -8.25 4.65 7.47
N LEU A 144 -7.67 4.57 8.67
CA LEU A 144 -7.66 5.66 9.64
C LEU A 144 -6.31 6.38 9.54
N ARG A 145 -6.34 7.61 9.02
CA ARG A 145 -5.18 8.50 8.96
C ARG A 145 -5.12 9.37 10.21
N ILE A 146 -4.06 9.22 10.99
CA ILE A 146 -3.83 9.92 12.24
C ILE A 146 -2.68 10.92 12.00
N HIS A 147 -2.94 12.19 12.29
CA HIS A 147 -1.98 13.26 12.08
C HIS A 147 -1.96 14.23 13.26
N ASN A 148 -0.76 14.74 13.55
CA ASN A 148 -0.59 15.82 14.51
C ASN A 148 -0.74 17.17 13.78
N LEU A 149 -1.44 18.12 14.38
CA LEU A 149 -1.72 19.43 13.76
C LEU A 149 -0.44 20.19 13.39
N LEU A 150 0.61 20.05 14.21
CA LEU A 150 1.90 20.72 14.02
C LEU A 150 2.84 19.98 13.06
N ASP A 151 2.48 18.78 12.62
CA ASP A 151 3.28 17.99 11.68
C ASP A 151 3.03 18.45 10.23
N ILE A 152 4.11 18.66 9.49
CA ILE A 152 4.07 19.09 8.09
C ILE A 152 3.99 17.90 7.12
N VAL A 153 4.39 16.70 7.54
CA VAL A 153 4.47 15.50 6.68
C VAL A 153 3.10 15.12 6.09
N PRO A 154 1.97 15.20 6.81
CA PRO A 154 0.66 14.77 6.29
C PRO A 154 -0.06 15.79 5.40
N LYS A 155 0.56 16.93 5.11
CA LYS A 155 -0.04 18.04 4.36
C LYS A 155 -0.17 17.78 2.86
#